data_AF-A0A554J2R5-F1
#
_entry.id   AF-A0A554J2R5-F1
#
_cell.length_a   1.000
_cell.length_b   1.000
_cell.length_c   1.000
_cell.angle_alpha   90.00
_cell.angle_beta   90.00
_cell.angle_gamma   90.00
#
_symmetry.space_group_name_H-M   'P 1'
#
loop_
_entity.id
_entity.type
_entity.pdbx_description
1 polymer ?
#
loop_
_entity_poly.entity_id
_entity_poly.type
_entity_poly.pdbx_seq_one_letter_code
_entity_poly.pdbx_strand_id
1 'polypeptide(L)'
;MPTQKKQSATWRIALAHYLIAGFAVPFVGSLSLTFFYYYALPVLTDTTYLVLGVGETMVLTFIGVILGAQYIRRKYRITDVSSVANLSAAYIVVFTGLWMSANMLFLSQLAEVPVTEMTIASIESALGILVFYFSSKKYIRTN
;
A
#
# COMPACT_ATOMS: atom_id res chain seq x y z
N MET A 1 26.41 -19.63 -4.16
CA MET A 1 25.51 -20.73 -4.56
C MET A 1 24.21 -20.13 -5.07
N PRO A 2 23.74 -20.45 -6.29
CA PRO A 2 22.42 -20.01 -6.74
C PRO A 2 21.38 -20.66 -5.82
N THR A 3 20.69 -19.86 -5.02
CA THR A 3 19.58 -20.35 -4.20
C THR A 3 18.47 -20.83 -5.14
N GLN A 4 18.14 -22.12 -5.05
CA GLN A 4 17.09 -22.73 -5.86
C GLN A 4 15.77 -22.00 -5.55
N LYS A 5 15.18 -21.32 -6.54
CA LYS A 5 13.94 -20.56 -6.36
C LYS A 5 12.80 -21.50 -5.97
N LYS A 6 12.03 -21.14 -4.94
CA LYS A 6 10.90 -21.95 -4.48
C LYS A 6 9.73 -21.82 -5.44
N GLN A 7 9.19 -22.96 -5.89
CA GLN A 7 7.90 -22.98 -6.57
C GLN A 7 6.81 -22.93 -5.49
N SER A 8 5.92 -21.94 -5.58
CA SER A 8 4.83 -21.73 -4.63
C SER A 8 3.56 -21.40 -5.38
N ALA A 9 2.41 -21.69 -4.78
CA ALA A 9 1.12 -21.29 -5.33
C ALA A 9 1.06 -19.77 -5.51
N THR A 10 0.45 -19.33 -6.61
CA THR A 10 0.30 -17.93 -7.01
C THR A 10 -0.27 -17.07 -5.90
N TRP A 11 -1.26 -17.58 -5.15
CA TRP A 11 -1.89 -16.84 -4.07
C TRP A 11 -0.94 -16.50 -2.92
N ARG A 12 0.01 -17.38 -2.59
CA ARG A 12 1.01 -17.12 -1.55
C ARG A 12 1.99 -16.03 -1.97
N ILE A 13 2.36 -16.03 -3.25
CA ILE A 13 3.25 -15.03 -3.83
C ILE A 13 2.56 -13.67 -3.85
N ALA A 14 1.31 -13.63 -4.31
CA ALA A 14 0.48 -12.42 -4.31
C ALA A 14 0.26 -11.88 -2.89
N LEU A 15 -0.01 -12.75 -1.92
CA LEU A 15 -0.19 -12.37 -0.52
C LEU A 15 1.10 -11.78 0.05
N ALA A 16 2.25 -12.41 -0.20
CA ALA A 16 3.55 -11.88 0.23
C ALA A 16 3.85 -10.52 -0.43
N HIS A 17 3.51 -10.35 -1.71
CA HIS A 17 3.65 -9.07 -2.40
C HIS A 17 2.83 -7.99 -1.72
N TYR A 18 1.54 -8.27 -1.54
CA TYR A 18 0.60 -7.37 -0.88
C TYR A 18 1.08 -6.99 0.53
N LEU A 19 1.47 -7.97 1.36
CA LEU A 19 1.89 -7.72 2.74
C LEU A 19 3.13 -6.81 2.81
N ILE A 20 4.07 -6.94 1.87
CA ILE A 20 5.25 -6.08 1.83
C ILE A 20 4.90 -4.71 1.25
N ALA A 21 4.30 -4.70 0.06
CA ALA A 21 4.17 -3.53 -0.78
C ALA A 21 2.94 -2.66 -0.46
N GLY A 22 1.83 -3.30 -0.08
CA GLY A 22 0.56 -2.66 0.19
C GLY A 22 0.26 -2.47 1.69
N PHE A 23 1.03 -3.11 2.57
CA PHE A 23 0.84 -3.00 4.01
C PHE A 23 2.10 -2.56 4.75
N ALA A 24 3.12 -3.42 4.85
CA ALA A 24 4.26 -3.18 5.73
C ALA A 24 5.06 -1.92 5.39
N VAL A 25 5.40 -1.71 4.11
CA VAL A 25 6.19 -0.52 3.71
C VAL A 25 5.38 0.77 3.87
N PRO A 26 4.14 0.89 3.35
CA PRO A 26 3.30 2.06 3.62
C PRO A 26 3.10 2.30 5.12
N PHE A 27 2.76 1.27 5.90
CA PHE A 27 2.47 1.43 7.32
C PHE A 27 3.68 1.91 8.13
N VAL A 28 4.84 1.25 7.97
CA VAL A 28 6.06 1.62 8.70
C VAL A 28 6.62 2.97 8.23
N GLY A 29 6.57 3.23 6.92
CA GLY A 29 6.98 4.49 6.34
C GLY A 29 6.15 5.65 6.87
N SER A 30 4.82 5.50 6.87
CA SER A 30 3.92 6.55 7.33
C SER A 30 3.94 6.80 8.82
N LEU A 31 4.12 5.77 9.64
CA LEU A 31 4.41 5.98 11.06
C LEU A 31 5.68 6.82 11.26
N SER A 32 6.75 6.53 10.52
CA SER A 32 8.03 7.21 10.68
C SER A 32 7.96 8.68 10.23
N LEU A 33 7.30 8.94 9.10
CA LEU A 33 7.17 10.28 8.53
C LEU A 33 6.16 11.14 9.28
N THR A 34 5.04 10.56 9.74
CA THR A 34 4.10 11.26 10.63
C THR A 34 4.78 11.71 11.91
N PHE A 35 5.60 10.84 12.52
CA PHE A 35 6.40 11.22 13.69
C PHE A 35 7.35 12.38 13.36
N PHE A 36 8.06 12.30 12.24
CA PHE A 36 8.95 13.38 11.81
C PHE A 36 8.19 14.70 11.62
N TYR A 37 7.06 14.71 10.93
CA TYR A 37 6.29 15.92 10.69
C TYR A 37 5.72 16.54 11.96
N TYR A 38 5.26 15.70 12.90
CA TYR A 38 4.72 16.18 14.17
C TYR A 38 5.78 16.89 15.04
N TYR A 39 7.01 16.38 15.06
CA TYR A 39 8.09 16.95 15.89
C TYR A 39 8.94 18.01 15.17
N ALA A 40 9.12 17.91 13.85
CA ALA A 40 10.02 18.78 13.10
C ALA A 40 9.32 20.00 12.50
N LEU A 41 8.00 19.94 12.26
CA LEU A 41 7.26 21.00 11.56
C LEU A 41 5.94 21.35 12.28
N PRO A 42 5.97 21.84 13.54
CA PRO A 42 4.77 22.12 14.32
C PRO A 42 3.92 23.31 13.80
N VAL A 43 4.34 23.96 12.70
CA VAL A 43 3.71 25.17 12.15
C VAL A 43 2.84 24.87 10.93
N LEU A 44 2.75 23.61 10.50
CA LEU A 44 1.91 23.24 9.36
C LEU A 44 0.43 23.19 9.77
N THR A 45 -0.45 23.49 8.80
CA THR A 45 -1.90 23.37 8.99
C THR A 45 -2.37 21.93 8.75
N ASP A 46 -3.51 21.54 9.32
CA ASP A 46 -4.13 20.22 9.13
C ASP A 46 -4.31 19.84 7.66
N THR A 47 -4.64 20.82 6.82
CA THR A 47 -4.77 20.63 5.37
C THR A 47 -3.42 20.29 4.71
N THR A 48 -2.33 20.90 5.18
CA THR A 48 -0.98 20.59 4.66
C THR A 48 -0.56 19.18 5.02
N TYR A 49 -0.83 18.72 6.25
CA TYR A 49 -0.56 17.33 6.66
C TYR A 49 -1.34 16.33 5.81
N LEU A 50 -2.61 16.59 5.53
CA LEU A 50 -3.43 15.74 4.66
C LEU A 50 -2.83 15.63 3.25
N VAL A 51 -2.49 16.75 2.61
CA VAL A 51 -1.92 16.73 1.25
C VAL A 51 -0.57 16.03 1.21
N LEU A 52 0.28 16.25 2.22
CA LEU A 52 1.56 15.54 2.34
C LEU A 52 1.34 14.04 2.51
N GLY A 53 0.37 13.63 3.34
CA GLY A 53 -0.01 12.23 3.53
C GLY A 53 -0.39 11.54 2.22
N VAL A 54 -1.19 12.20 1.37
CA VAL A 54 -1.57 11.65 0.06
C VAL A 54 -0.36 11.38 -0.82
N GLY A 55 0.56 12.35 -0.93
CA GLY A 55 1.78 12.18 -1.73
C GLY A 55 2.70 11.11 -1.15
N GLU A 56 2.80 11.07 0.17
CA GLU A 56 3.62 10.12 0.92
C GLU A 56 3.15 8.68 0.71
N THR A 57 1.86 8.41 0.92
CA THR A 57 1.27 7.08 0.74
C THR A 57 1.52 6.54 -0.67
N MET A 58 1.42 7.39 -1.70
CA MET A 58 1.72 6.99 -3.08
C MET A 58 3.19 6.61 -3.26
N VAL A 59 4.11 7.44 -2.75
CA VAL A 59 5.56 7.21 -2.85
C VAL A 59 5.96 5.94 -2.09
N LEU A 60 5.46 5.76 -0.87
CA LEU A 60 5.73 4.57 -0.05
C LEU A 60 5.14 3.30 -0.67
N THR A 61 3.93 3.38 -1.23
CA THR A 61 3.33 2.25 -1.96
C THR A 61 4.17 1.89 -3.17
N PHE A 62 4.64 2.88 -3.94
CA PHE A 62 5.51 2.65 -5.08
C PHE A 62 6.84 2.00 -4.70
N ILE A 63 7.52 2.52 -3.67
CA ILE A 63 8.75 1.93 -3.12
C ILE A 63 8.47 0.50 -2.62
N GLY A 64 7.36 0.32 -1.91
CA GLY A 64 6.90 -0.97 -1.42
C GLY A 64 6.75 -1.98 -2.54
N VAL A 65 6.14 -1.59 -3.66
CA VAL A 65 6.00 -2.46 -4.85
C VAL A 65 7.36 -2.85 -5.41
N ILE A 66 8.32 -1.93 -5.50
CA ILE A 66 9.68 -2.25 -5.98
C ILE A 66 10.35 -3.25 -5.03
N LEU A 67 10.30 -3.01 -3.72
CA LEU A 67 10.90 -3.89 -2.71
C LEU A 67 10.24 -5.26 -2.68
N GLY A 68 8.90 -5.31 -2.73
CA GLY A 68 8.11 -6.53 -2.79
C GLY A 68 8.41 -7.35 -4.03
N ALA A 69 8.47 -6.70 -5.20
CA ALA A 69 8.82 -7.36 -6.46
C ALA A 69 10.26 -7.92 -6.42
N GLN A 70 11.23 -7.16 -5.87
CA GLN A 70 12.60 -7.64 -5.70
C GLN A 70 12.67 -8.85 -4.76
N TYR A 71 11.96 -8.80 -3.63
CA TYR A 71 11.89 -9.90 -2.67
C TYR A 71 11.32 -11.17 -3.32
N ILE A 72 10.21 -11.04 -4.04
CA ILE A 72 9.56 -12.17 -4.71
C ILE A 72 10.47 -12.75 -5.78
N ARG A 73 11.08 -11.89 -6.61
CA ARG A 73 11.97 -12.33 -7.69
C ARG A 73 13.17 -13.12 -7.15
N ARG A 74 13.66 -12.79 -5.95
CA ARG A 74 14.76 -13.50 -5.28
C ARG A 74 14.31 -14.84 -4.69
N LYS A 75 13.09 -14.96 -4.15
CA LYS A 75 12.64 -16.16 -3.44
C LYS A 75 11.80 -17.14 -4.25
N TYR A 76 11.02 -16.67 -5.21
CA TYR A 76 10.01 -17.47 -5.91
C TYR A 76 10.22 -17.51 -7.42
N ARG A 77 9.79 -18.63 -8.03
CA ARG A 77 9.62 -18.73 -9.47
C ARG A 77 8.19 -18.32 -9.82
N ILE A 78 8.04 -17.29 -10.67
CA ILE A 78 6.74 -16.77 -11.08
C ILE A 78 6.40 -17.36 -12.44
N THR A 79 5.28 -18.09 -12.52
CA THR A 79 4.77 -18.66 -13.78
C THR A 79 3.78 -17.72 -14.45
N ASP A 80 2.97 -17.00 -13.67
CA ASP A 80 1.97 -16.06 -14.16
C ASP A 80 2.00 -14.76 -13.35
N VAL A 81 2.64 -13.76 -13.95
CA VAL A 81 2.76 -12.40 -13.39
C VAL A 81 1.40 -11.74 -13.23
N SER A 82 0.53 -11.88 -14.23
CA SER A 82 -0.76 -11.18 -14.28
C SER A 82 -1.66 -11.66 -13.15
N SER A 83 -1.70 -12.97 -12.92
CA SER A 83 -2.46 -13.54 -11.81
C SER A 83 -1.91 -13.10 -10.45
N VAL A 84 -0.59 -13.00 -10.27
CA VAL A 84 0.00 -12.47 -9.02
C VAL A 84 -0.41 -11.01 -8.80
N ALA A 85 -0.27 -10.16 -9.82
CA ALA A 85 -0.57 -8.74 -9.72
C ALA A 85 -2.07 -8.46 -9.53
N ASN A 86 -2.95 -9.21 -10.20
CA ASN A 86 -4.39 -9.08 -10.04
C ASN A 86 -4.83 -9.53 -8.65
N LEU A 87 -4.30 -10.65 -8.15
CA LEU A 87 -4.68 -11.16 -6.83
C LEU A 87 -4.12 -10.28 -5.70
N SER A 88 -2.91 -9.75 -5.84
CA SER A 88 -2.37 -8.79 -4.87
C SER A 88 -3.17 -7.48 -4.86
N ALA A 89 -3.63 -7.02 -6.04
CA ALA A 89 -4.53 -5.88 -6.14
C ALA A 89 -5.92 -6.18 -5.54
N ALA A 90 -6.43 -7.40 -5.67
CA ALA A 90 -7.66 -7.79 -4.98
C ALA A 90 -7.48 -7.74 -3.46
N TYR A 91 -6.34 -8.19 -2.92
CA TYR A 91 -6.06 -8.10 -1.49
C TYR A 91 -6.02 -6.66 -0.97
N ILE A 92 -5.36 -5.74 -1.68
CA ILE A 92 -5.33 -4.33 -1.25
C ILE A 92 -6.73 -3.71 -1.32
N VAL A 93 -7.52 -3.97 -2.37
CA VAL A 93 -8.90 -3.47 -2.48
C VAL A 93 -9.76 -3.96 -1.31
N VAL A 94 -9.72 -5.26 -1.01
CA VAL A 94 -10.49 -5.84 0.10
C VAL A 94 -10.05 -5.24 1.43
N PHE A 95 -8.74 -5.14 1.67
CA PHE A 95 -8.22 -4.60 2.92
C PHE A 95 -8.58 -3.12 3.10
N THR A 96 -8.34 -2.29 2.08
CA THR A 96 -8.70 -0.87 2.10
C THR A 96 -10.19 -0.67 2.26
N GLY A 97 -11.02 -1.47 1.59
CA GLY A 97 -12.48 -1.42 1.75
C GLY A 97 -12.94 -1.77 3.16
N LEU A 98 -12.36 -2.81 3.77
CA LEU A 98 -12.62 -3.17 5.16
C LEU A 98 -12.15 -2.08 6.14
N TRP A 99 -10.96 -1.53 5.92
CA TRP A 99 -10.41 -0.44 6.72
C TRP A 99 -11.30 0.81 6.66
N MET A 100 -11.70 1.25 5.46
CA MET A 100 -12.61 2.38 5.29
C MET A 100 -13.96 2.12 5.95
N SER A 101 -14.53 0.94 5.76
CA SER A 101 -15.81 0.57 6.38
C SER A 101 -15.73 0.59 7.91
N ALA A 102 -14.65 0.05 8.48
CA ALA A 102 -14.40 0.10 9.91
C ALA A 102 -14.27 1.55 10.40
N ASN A 103 -13.49 2.39 9.72
CA ASN A 103 -13.35 3.80 10.07
C ASN A 103 -14.68 4.53 10.02
N MET A 104 -15.53 4.30 9.01
CA MET A 104 -16.86 4.90 8.96
C MET A 104 -17.76 4.45 10.13
N LEU A 105 -17.71 3.17 10.51
CA LEU A 105 -18.48 2.64 11.64
C LEU A 105 -17.98 3.13 13.01
N PHE A 106 -16.66 3.28 13.19
CA PHE A 106 -16.07 3.71 14.46
C PHE A 106 -16.03 5.24 14.62
N LEU A 107 -15.69 5.99 13.57
CA LEU A 107 -15.59 7.46 13.62
C LEU A 107 -16.96 8.12 13.73
N SER A 108 -18.00 7.54 13.13
CA SER A 108 -19.38 8.00 13.31
C SER A 108 -19.87 7.95 14.76
N GLN A 109 -19.15 7.27 15.66
CA GLN A 109 -19.44 7.24 17.09
C GLN A 109 -18.62 8.22 17.93
N LEU A 110 -17.50 8.76 17.41
CA LEU A 110 -16.51 9.48 18.22
C LEU A 110 -16.37 10.97 17.91
N ALA A 111 -16.66 11.42 16.68
CA ALA A 111 -16.69 12.84 16.32
C ALA A 111 -17.32 13.06 14.92
N GLU A 112 -17.82 14.27 14.65
CA GLU A 112 -18.11 14.70 13.27
C GLU A 112 -16.79 14.88 12.50
N VAL A 113 -16.36 13.83 11.80
CA VAL A 113 -15.27 13.97 10.82
C VAL A 113 -15.78 14.79 9.64
N PRO A 114 -15.09 15.88 9.23
CA PRO A 114 -15.51 16.67 8.09
C PRO A 114 -15.61 15.83 6.82
N VAL A 115 -16.68 16.02 6.05
CA VAL A 115 -16.92 15.31 4.76
C VAL A 115 -15.74 15.47 3.80
N THR A 116 -15.04 16.61 3.87
CA THR A 116 -13.84 16.89 3.09
C THR A 116 -12.70 15.91 3.38
N GLU A 117 -12.45 15.56 4.64
CA GLU A 117 -11.38 14.63 5.02
C GLU A 117 -11.69 13.21 4.56
N MET A 118 -12.95 12.78 4.75
CA MET A 118 -13.41 11.48 4.25
C MET A 118 -13.30 11.36 2.74
N THR A 119 -13.60 12.44 2.01
CA THR A 119 -13.49 12.50 0.55
C THR A 119 -12.03 12.40 0.12
N ILE A 120 -11.13 13.14 0.77
CA ILE A 120 -9.69 13.11 0.48
C ILE A 120 -9.12 11.70 0.74
N ALA A 121 -9.41 11.09 1.89
CA ALA A 121 -8.96 9.74 2.21
C ALA A 121 -9.48 8.67 1.23
N SER A 122 -10.69 8.85 0.72
CA SER A 122 -11.28 7.97 -0.30
C SER A 122 -10.57 8.10 -1.66
N ILE A 123 -10.26 9.34 -2.07
CA ILE A 123 -9.50 9.61 -3.30
C ILE A 123 -8.08 9.06 -3.18
N GLU A 124 -7.42 9.30 -2.04
CA GLU A 124 -6.10 8.76 -1.74
C GLU A 124 -6.07 7.24 -1.85
N SER A 125 -7.03 6.57 -1.21
CA SER A 125 -7.19 5.12 -1.26
C SER A 125 -7.33 4.60 -2.69
N ALA A 126 -8.19 5.23 -3.49
CA ALA A 126 -8.39 4.87 -4.88
C ALA A 126 -7.12 5.04 -5.72
N LEU A 127 -6.42 6.18 -5.57
CA LEU A 127 -5.17 6.45 -6.28
C LEU A 127 -4.05 5.50 -5.83
N GLY A 128 -3.95 5.20 -4.53
CA GLY A 128 -3.00 4.23 -3.97
C GLY A 128 -3.20 2.83 -4.56
N ILE A 129 -4.46 2.38 -4.70
CA ILE A 129 -4.80 1.12 -5.35
C ILE A 129 -4.35 1.11 -6.82
N LEU A 130 -4.59 2.20 -7.56
CA LEU A 130 -4.17 2.31 -8.97
C LEU A 130 -2.65 2.27 -9.09
N VAL A 131 -1.94 3.07 -8.28
CA VAL A 131 -0.47 3.08 -8.23
C VAL A 131 0.06 1.69 -7.90
N PHE A 132 -0.50 1.03 -6.89
CA PHE A 132 -0.11 -0.32 -6.50
C PHE A 132 -0.27 -1.31 -7.65
N TYR A 133 -1.43 -1.30 -8.32
CA TYR A 133 -1.75 -2.24 -9.39
C TYR A 133 -0.86 -2.05 -10.63
N PHE A 134 -0.77 -0.83 -11.15
CA PHE A 134 0.02 -0.55 -12.35
C PHE A 134 1.51 -0.75 -12.09
N SER A 135 2.00 -0.36 -10.92
CA SER A 135 3.38 -0.60 -10.54
C SER A 135 3.64 -2.09 -10.37
N SER A 136 2.73 -2.84 -9.74
CA SER A 136 2.90 -4.30 -9.55
C SER A 136 2.99 -5.02 -10.88
N LYS A 137 2.12 -4.68 -11.85
CA LYS A 137 2.22 -5.21 -13.22
C LYS A 137 3.54 -4.86 -13.90
N LYS A 138 4.06 -3.66 -13.68
CA LYS A 138 5.31 -3.21 -14.30
C LYS A 138 6.55 -3.87 -13.70
N TYR A 139 6.60 -4.06 -12.38
CA TYR A 139 7.81 -4.45 -11.65
C TYR A 139 7.88 -5.93 -11.28
N ILE A 140 6.73 -6.61 -11.12
CA ILE A 140 6.71 -8.07 -11.03
C ILE A 140 6.94 -8.61 -12.45
N ARG A 141 8.18 -8.54 -12.97
CA ARG A 141 8.51 -9.15 -14.27
C ARG A 141 9.10 -10.53 -14.06
N THR A 142 8.72 -11.44 -14.95
CA THR A 142 9.38 -12.72 -15.16
C THR A 142 10.82 -12.47 -15.63
N ASN A 143 11.77 -13.19 -15.05
CA ASN A 143 13.02 -13.52 -15.74
C ASN A 143 12.77 -14.82 -16.51
#